data_AF-A0A9E5F0J9-F1
#
_entry.id   AF-A0A9E5F0J9-F1
#
_cell.length_a   1.000
_cell.length_b   1.000
_cell.length_c   1.000
_cell.angle_alpha   90.00
_cell.angle_beta   90.00
_cell.angle_gamma   90.00
#
_symmetry.space_group_name_H-M   'P 1'
#
loop_
_entity.id
_entity.type
_entity.pdbx_description
1 polymer ?
#
loop_
_entity_poly.entity_id
_entity_poly.type
_entity_poly.pdbx_seq_one_letter_code
_entity_poly.pdbx_strand_id
1 'polypeptide(L)'
;MHLVHPLGFQVDEASVRRAGLDYWPHVNVKNHESWEAFLENEKPERLFFFSKWGNRSFWRETFAKKPAYFVFGSETKGLPESLWKKYPDRFLKVPMRTDIVRSLNLAQCASVVLYEALRQDGFSAGTAASEEGTSSGSGGSDSGTSGT
;
A
#
# COMPACT_ATOMS: atom_id res chain seq x y z
N MET A 1 -4.65 1.13 -2.58
CA MET A 1 -4.88 0.11 -1.53
C MET A 1 -4.72 -1.26 -2.16
N HIS A 2 -3.92 -2.15 -1.55
CA HIS A 2 -3.75 -3.52 -2.05
C HIS A 2 -4.48 -4.49 -1.11
N LEU A 3 -5.26 -5.40 -1.69
CA LEU A 3 -5.99 -6.44 -0.98
C LEU A 3 -5.46 -7.79 -1.42
N VAL A 4 -5.00 -8.61 -0.47
CA VAL A 4 -4.43 -9.94 -0.73
C VAL A 4 -5.43 -11.00 -0.26
N HIS A 5 -5.87 -11.86 -1.19
CA HIS A 5 -6.89 -12.87 -0.95
C HIS A 5 -6.33 -14.11 -0.23
N PRO A 6 -7.19 -14.90 0.46
CA PRO A 6 -8.63 -14.67 0.64
C PRO A 6 -8.94 -13.61 1.70
N LEU A 7 -9.88 -12.72 1.41
CA LEU A 7 -10.38 -11.75 2.38
C LEU A 7 -11.39 -12.41 3.34
N GLY A 8 -11.27 -12.10 4.63
CA GLY A 8 -12.24 -12.51 5.64
C GLY A 8 -13.52 -11.66 5.67
N PHE A 9 -13.69 -10.75 4.70
CA PHE A 9 -14.79 -9.81 4.59
C PHE A 9 -15.10 -9.53 3.12
N GLN A 10 -16.34 -9.12 2.85
CA GLN A 10 -16.76 -8.67 1.53
C GLN A 10 -16.46 -7.18 1.38
N VAL A 11 -15.84 -6.81 0.26
CA VAL A 11 -15.65 -5.41 -0.16
C VAL A 11 -16.60 -5.15 -1.31
N ASP A 12 -17.89 -5.12 -1.00
CA ASP A 12 -18.94 -4.79 -1.96
C ASP A 12 -19.43 -3.35 -1.78
N GLU A 13 -20.05 -2.81 -2.84
CA GLU A 13 -20.60 -1.46 -2.88
C GLU A 13 -21.62 -1.21 -1.75
N ALA A 14 -22.35 -2.24 -1.35
CA ALA A 14 -23.30 -2.18 -0.24
C ALA A 14 -22.60 -1.96 1.12
N SER A 15 -21.49 -2.62 1.39
CA SER A 15 -20.70 -2.45 2.62
C SER A 15 -20.00 -1.10 2.67
N VAL A 16 -19.49 -0.64 1.53
CA VAL A 16 -18.89 0.69 1.37
C VAL A 16 -19.92 1.80 1.59
N ARG A 17 -21.09 1.70 0.95
CA ARG A 17 -22.18 2.68 1.10
C ARG A 17 -22.68 2.77 2.53
N ARG A 18 -22.81 1.64 3.23
CA ARG A 18 -23.16 1.61 4.67
C ARG A 18 -22.12 2.30 5.55
N ALA A 19 -20.85 2.29 5.15
CA ALA A 19 -19.78 2.98 5.84
C ALA A 19 -19.70 4.49 5.50
N GLY A 20 -20.59 5.00 4.63
CA GLY A 20 -20.64 6.42 4.25
C GLY A 20 -19.39 6.89 3.50
N LEU A 21 -18.76 5.99 2.73
CA LEU A 21 -17.50 6.26 2.05
C LEU A 21 -17.75 6.82 0.65
N ASP A 22 -18.18 8.08 0.56
CA ASP A 22 -18.44 8.75 -0.72
C ASP A 22 -17.20 8.84 -1.62
N TYR A 23 -16.01 8.76 -1.02
CA TYR A 23 -14.74 8.78 -1.73
C TYR A 23 -14.29 7.42 -2.28
N TRP A 24 -15.00 6.33 -1.99
CA TRP A 24 -14.60 4.98 -2.39
C TRP A 24 -14.35 4.79 -3.91
N PRO A 25 -15.16 5.38 -4.81
CA PRO A 25 -14.87 5.32 -6.25
C PRO A 25 -13.51 5.92 -6.65
N HIS A 26 -12.93 6.78 -5.80
CA HIS A 26 -11.63 7.40 -6.01
C HIS A 26 -10.48 6.61 -5.36
N VAL A 27 -10.78 5.52 -4.63
CA VAL A 27 -9.75 4.66 -4.05
C VAL A 27 -9.28 3.68 -5.11
N ASN A 28 -8.01 3.78 -5.51
CA ASN A 28 -7.39 2.78 -6.36
C ASN A 28 -7.18 1.47 -5.57
N VAL A 29 -8.11 0.53 -5.70
CA VAL A 29 -8.04 -0.80 -5.07
C VAL A 29 -7.47 -1.81 -6.05
N LYS A 30 -6.34 -2.43 -5.69
CA LYS A 30 -5.73 -3.55 -6.42
C LYS A 30 -5.94 -4.84 -5.65
N ASN A 31 -6.53 -5.84 -6.29
CA ASN A 31 -6.71 -7.18 -5.72
C ASN A 31 -5.60 -8.12 -6.19
N HIS A 32 -5.07 -8.93 -5.28
CA HIS A 32 -4.07 -9.96 -5.55
C HIS A 32 -4.56 -11.29 -5.04
N GLU A 33 -4.54 -12.33 -5.88
CA GLU A 33 -5.06 -13.66 -5.53
C GLU A 33 -4.31 -14.32 -4.38
N SER A 34 -3.03 -13.97 -4.21
CA SER A 34 -2.15 -14.49 -3.18
C SER A 34 -1.06 -13.48 -2.80
N TRP A 35 -0.33 -13.78 -1.73
CA TRP A 35 0.83 -12.99 -1.33
C TRP A 35 1.93 -13.03 -2.39
N GLU A 36 2.12 -14.17 -3.04
CA GLU A 36 3.07 -14.38 -4.11
C GLU A 36 2.72 -13.53 -5.34
N ALA A 37 1.45 -13.49 -5.73
CA ALA A 37 0.97 -12.65 -6.82
C ALA A 37 1.24 -11.15 -6.54
N PHE A 38 1.03 -10.70 -5.29
CA PHE A 38 1.40 -9.34 -4.89
C PHE A 38 2.90 -9.07 -5.07
N LEU A 39 3.76 -9.99 -4.63
CA LEU A 39 5.21 -9.84 -4.76
C LEU A 39 5.67 -9.78 -6.22
N GLU A 40 5.06 -10.59 -7.10
CA GLU A 40 5.38 -10.64 -8.52
C GLU A 40 4.94 -9.37 -9.27
N ASN A 41 3.71 -8.91 -8.98
CA ASN A 41 3.11 -7.75 -9.65
C ASN A 41 3.72 -6.42 -9.19
N GLU A 42 3.90 -6.23 -7.88
CA GLU A 42 4.30 -4.93 -7.32
C GLU A 42 5.80 -4.84 -7.02
N LYS A 43 6.52 -5.97 -7.00
CA LYS A 43 7.97 -6.08 -6.76
C LYS A 43 8.45 -5.18 -5.60
N PRO A 44 7.83 -5.29 -4.41
CA PRO A 44 8.04 -4.32 -3.34
C PRO A 44 9.43 -4.47 -2.71
N GLU A 45 10.24 -3.40 -2.74
CA GLU A 45 11.56 -3.39 -2.08
C GLU A 45 11.44 -3.14 -0.58
N ARG A 46 10.54 -2.22 -0.19
CA ARG A 46 10.36 -1.75 1.19
C ARG A 46 9.04 -2.27 1.77
N LEU A 47 9.13 -3.40 2.48
CA LEU A 47 8.01 -4.02 3.19
C LEU A 47 8.15 -3.84 4.70
N PHE A 48 7.10 -3.33 5.33
CA PHE A 48 6.98 -3.19 6.78
C PHE A 48 5.76 -3.93 7.28
N PHE A 49 5.95 -4.88 8.18
CA PHE A 49 4.88 -5.72 8.69
C PHE A 49 4.42 -5.21 10.06
N PHE A 50 3.12 -5.03 10.26
CA PHE A 50 2.58 -4.53 11.52
C PHE A 50 1.92 -5.64 12.32
N SER A 51 2.40 -5.82 13.55
CA SER A 51 1.82 -6.74 14.53
C SER A 51 2.08 -6.23 15.95
N LYS A 52 1.17 -6.53 16.87
CA LYS A 52 1.38 -6.26 18.31
C LYS A 52 2.63 -6.95 18.86
N TRP A 53 3.04 -8.05 18.24
CA TRP A 53 4.23 -8.83 18.59
C TRP A 53 5.51 -8.32 17.92
N GLY A 54 5.46 -7.23 17.17
CA GLY A 54 6.63 -6.64 16.52
C GLY A 54 7.75 -6.35 17.52
N ASN A 55 8.98 -6.67 17.12
CA ASN A 55 10.16 -6.48 17.96
C ASN A 55 10.64 -5.03 18.00
N ARG A 56 10.22 -4.19 17.04
CA ARG A 56 10.63 -2.79 16.90
C ARG A 56 9.43 -1.85 16.93
N SER A 57 9.59 -0.69 17.57
CA SER A 57 8.58 0.38 17.56
C SER A 57 8.59 1.10 16.21
N PHE A 58 7.42 1.31 15.60
CA PHE A 58 7.33 2.01 14.32
C PHE A 58 7.79 3.48 14.38
N TRP A 59 7.70 4.13 15.55
CA TRP A 59 8.24 5.49 15.76
C TRP A 59 9.74 5.65 15.47
N ARG A 60 10.49 4.54 15.46
CA ARG A 60 11.94 4.54 15.21
C ARG A 60 12.29 4.15 13.78
N GLU A 61 11.28 3.93 12.93
CA GLU A 61 11.47 3.54 11.54
C GLU A 61 11.41 4.77 10.63
N THR A 62 12.21 4.75 9.55
CA THR A 62 12.19 5.81 8.54
C THR A 62 11.35 5.37 7.35
N PHE A 63 10.23 6.05 7.10
CA PHE A 63 9.30 5.76 6.01
C PHE A 63 9.48 6.64 4.77
N ALA A 64 10.20 7.77 4.88
CA ALA A 64 10.29 8.82 3.85
C ALA A 64 10.73 8.35 2.44
N LYS A 65 11.43 7.22 2.30
CA LYS A 65 11.80 6.68 0.98
C LYS A 65 10.61 5.97 0.31
N LYS A 66 10.10 6.47 -0.80
CA LYS A 66 9.00 5.84 -1.54
C LYS A 66 9.53 4.89 -2.65
N PRO A 67 8.77 3.85 -3.05
CA PRO A 67 7.51 3.39 -2.46
C PRO A 67 7.74 2.59 -1.15
N ALA A 68 6.82 2.73 -0.20
CA ALA A 68 6.81 2.00 1.06
C ALA A 68 5.50 1.21 1.20
N TYR A 69 5.58 -0.07 1.51
CA TYR A 69 4.43 -0.95 1.67
C TYR A 69 4.24 -1.31 3.14
N PHE A 70 3.09 -0.92 3.70
CA PHE A 70 2.68 -1.24 5.05
C PHE A 70 1.72 -2.43 5.02
N VAL A 71 2.16 -3.56 5.57
CA VAL A 71 1.46 -4.84 5.48
C VAL A 71 0.79 -5.12 6.82
N PHE A 72 -0.52 -5.33 6.76
CA PHE A 72 -1.33 -5.65 7.92
C PHE A 72 -2.03 -6.99 7.73
N GLY A 73 -2.10 -7.77 8.81
CA GLY A 73 -2.82 -9.03 8.82
C GLY A 73 -4.31 -8.85 9.09
N SER A 74 -5.04 -9.95 9.04
CA SER A 74 -6.44 -9.96 9.49
C SER A 74 -6.55 -9.57 10.96
N GLU A 75 -7.65 -8.92 11.35
CA GLU A 75 -7.86 -8.48 12.74
C GLU A 75 -7.87 -9.65 13.74
N THR A 76 -8.37 -10.80 13.32
CA THR A 76 -8.47 -11.99 14.18
C THR A 76 -7.20 -12.82 14.22
N LYS A 77 -6.60 -13.14 13.06
CA LYS A 77 -5.46 -14.08 12.97
C LYS A 77 -4.11 -13.36 12.89
N GLY A 78 -4.08 -12.07 12.58
CA GLY A 78 -2.85 -11.35 12.29
C GLY A 78 -2.21 -11.82 10.97
N LEU A 79 -0.88 -11.69 10.91
CA LEU A 79 -0.06 -12.10 9.76
C LEU A 79 0.37 -13.58 9.91
N PRO A 80 0.41 -14.35 8.80
CA PRO A 80 0.81 -15.76 8.84
C PRO A 80 2.26 -15.94 9.30
N GLU A 81 2.52 -17.05 9.99
CA GLU A 81 3.84 -17.41 10.55
C GLU A 81 4.95 -17.48 9.48
N SER A 82 4.60 -17.86 8.24
CA SER A 82 5.53 -17.89 7.11
C SER A 82 6.20 -16.54 6.86
N LEU A 83 5.48 -15.43 7.07
CA LEU A 83 6.06 -14.08 6.93
C LEU A 83 7.02 -13.74 8.06
N TRP A 84 6.74 -14.19 9.28
CA TRP A 84 7.66 -14.03 10.42
C TRP A 84 8.99 -14.74 10.17
N LYS A 85 8.92 -15.95 9.61
CA LYS A 85 10.11 -16.73 9.22
C LYS A 85 10.88 -16.08 8.08
N LYS A 86 10.18 -15.53 7.08
CA LYS A 86 10.80 -14.94 5.88
C LYS A 86 11.35 -13.53 6.11
N TYR A 87 10.75 -12.75 7.01
CA TYR A 87 11.07 -11.33 7.23
C TYR A 87 11.22 -10.96 8.72
N PRO A 88 12.04 -11.68 9.52
CA PRO A 88 12.08 -11.53 10.97
C PRO A 88 12.40 -10.10 11.45
N ASP A 89 13.20 -9.36 10.69
CA ASP A 89 13.65 -8.01 11.07
C ASP A 89 12.73 -6.87 10.61
N ARG A 90 11.64 -7.20 9.90
CA ARG A 90 10.74 -6.22 9.27
C ARG A 90 9.43 -6.01 10.03
N PHE A 91 9.27 -6.63 11.20
CA PHE A 91 8.06 -6.53 12.02
C PHE A 91 8.11 -5.36 13.00
N LEU A 92 7.17 -4.44 12.83
CA LEU A 92 6.98 -3.26 13.65
C LEU A 92 5.72 -3.40 14.51
N LYS A 93 5.71 -2.70 15.64
CA LYS A 93 4.53 -2.51 16.48
C LYS A 93 4.22 -1.03 16.67
N VAL A 94 2.92 -0.72 16.77
CA VAL A 94 2.43 0.55 17.32
C VAL A 94 2.43 0.42 18.84
N PRO A 95 3.19 1.24 19.59
CA PRO A 95 3.21 1.16 21.04
C PRO A 95 1.84 1.45 21.66
N MET A 96 1.49 0.66 22.66
CA MET A 96 0.27 0.82 23.45
C MET A 96 0.67 0.95 24.92
N ARG A 97 -0.02 1.85 25.65
CA ARG A 97 0.30 2.16 27.06
C ARG A 97 -0.27 1.17 28.07
N THR A 98 -1.14 0.27 27.65
CA THR A 98 -1.84 -0.67 28.52
C THR A 98 -1.78 -2.09 27.94
N ASP A 99 -1.69 -3.05 28.84
CA ASP A 99 -1.79 -4.49 28.62
C ASP A 99 -3.24 -5.00 28.57
N ILE A 100 -4.20 -4.20 29.05
CA ILE A 100 -5.63 -4.51 29.03
C ILE A 100 -6.15 -4.53 27.58
N VAL A 101 -5.74 -3.56 26.78
CA VAL A 101 -6.15 -3.47 25.37
C VAL A 101 -5.24 -4.37 24.54
N ARG A 102 -5.81 -5.44 23.98
CA ARG A 102 -5.06 -6.49 23.27
C ARG A 102 -4.43 -6.03 21.96
N SER A 103 -5.03 -5.06 21.28
CA SER A 103 -4.55 -4.42 20.07
C SER A 103 -5.45 -3.23 19.71
N LEU A 104 -4.94 -2.27 18.93
CA LEU A 104 -5.79 -1.34 18.19
C LEU A 104 -6.63 -2.12 17.16
N ASN A 105 -7.79 -1.57 16.77
CA ASN A 105 -8.48 -2.10 15.61
C ASN A 105 -7.61 -1.88 14.34
N LEU A 106 -7.85 -2.67 13.31
CA LEU A 106 -7.02 -2.67 12.10
C LEU A 106 -6.98 -1.28 11.42
N ALA A 107 -8.14 -0.63 11.29
CA ALA A 107 -8.26 0.67 10.64
C ALA A 107 -7.49 1.78 11.38
N GLN A 108 -7.58 1.83 12.71
CA GLN A 108 -6.84 2.77 13.55
C GLN A 108 -5.34 2.54 13.45
N CYS A 109 -4.91 1.27 13.47
CA CYS A 109 -3.50 0.93 13.29
C CYS A 109 -2.99 1.42 11.93
N ALA A 110 -3.72 1.12 10.86
CA ALA A 110 -3.37 1.55 9.50
C ALA A 110 -3.33 3.08 9.37
N SER A 111 -4.31 3.80 9.93
CA SER A 111 -4.36 5.25 9.94
C SER A 111 -3.16 5.87 10.67
N VAL A 112 -2.84 5.38 11.88
CA VAL A 112 -1.69 5.88 12.66
C VAL A 112 -0.38 5.71 11.89
N VAL A 113 -0.17 4.54 11.29
CA VAL A 113 1.04 4.24 10.52
C VAL A 113 1.13 5.12 9.27
N LEU A 114 0.03 5.23 8.52
CA LEU A 114 -0.01 6.01 7.29
C LEU A 114 0.27 7.48 7.56
N TYR A 115 -0.35 8.06 8.59
CA TYR A 115 -0.14 9.47 8.93
C TYR A 115 1.27 9.75 9.44
N GLU A 116 1.91 8.82 10.15
CA GLU A 116 3.33 8.97 10.50
C GLU A 116 4.23 8.94 9.26
N ALA A 117 3.96 8.03 8.32
CA ALA A 117 4.70 8.00 7.06
C ALA A 117 4.53 9.29 6.25
N LEU A 118 3.30 9.81 6.16
CA LEU A 118 3.00 11.10 5.51
C LEU A 118 3.68 12.27 6.22
N ARG A 119 3.71 12.27 7.56
CA ARG A 119 4.41 13.29 8.35
C ARG A 119 5.92 13.29 8.07
N GLN A 120 6.55 12.11 7.98
CA GLN A 120 7.98 12.00 7.64
C GLN A 120 8.28 12.43 6.20
N ASP A 121 7.32 12.25 5.31
CA ASP A 121 7.37 12.67 3.91
C ASP A 121 7.05 14.18 3.72
N GLY A 122 6.70 14.90 4.80
CA GLY A 122 6.33 16.30 4.74
C GLY A 122 5.01 16.57 4.00
N PHE A 123 4.13 15.57 3.91
CA PHE A 123 2.89 15.63 3.12
C PHE A 123 3.14 16.04 1.67
N SER A 124 4.27 15.63 1.08
CA SER A 124 4.52 15.89 -0.33
C SER A 124 3.40 15.27 -1.15
N ALA A 125 2.73 16.10 -1.98
CA ALA A 125 1.71 15.60 -2.89
C ALA A 125 2.39 14.56 -3.79
N GLY A 126 2.01 13.29 -3.62
CA GLY A 126 2.55 12.22 -4.46
C GLY A 126 2.20 12.53 -5.90
N THR A 127 3.22 12.76 -6.74
CA THR A 127 3.03 12.71 -8.19
C THR A 127 2.63 11.28 -8.52
N ALA A 128 1.32 11.07 -8.72
CA ALA A 128 0.85 9.88 -9.39
C ALA A 128 1.62 9.81 -10.71
N ALA A 129 2.30 8.69 -10.96
CA ALA A 129 3.01 8.46 -12.20
C ALA A 129 2.03 8.72 -13.35
N SER A 130 2.22 9.83 -14.05
CA SER A 130 1.58 10.10 -15.33
C SER A 130 2.17 9.09 -16.30
N GLU A 131 1.33 8.17 -16.77
CA GLU A 131 1.65 7.34 -17.94
C GLU A 131 1.75 8.29 -19.14
N GLU A 132 2.96 8.73 -19.47
CA GLU A 132 3.27 9.32 -20.77
C GLU A 132 3.63 8.20 -21.75
N GLY A 133 2.81 8.08 -22.80
CA GLY A 133 3.10 7.31 -24.00
C GLY A 133 1.81 7.06 -24.79
N THR A 134 1.62 7.49 -26.03
CA THR A 134 2.50 8.16 -26.98
C THR A 134 1.59 8.86 -27.99
N SER A 135 1.66 10.19 -28.12
CA SER A 135 1.09 10.88 -29.29
C SER A 135 2.12 10.81 -30.42
N SER A 136 1.90 9.98 -31.43
CA SER A 136 2.59 10.09 -32.72
C SER A 136 1.61 10.65 -33.76
N GLY A 137 1.49 11.98 -33.75
CA GLY A 137 0.87 12.75 -34.83
C GLY A 137 1.94 13.33 -35.75
N SER A 138 1.89 12.88 -37.02
CA SER A 138 2.37 13.50 -38.27
C SER A 138 3.55 14.49 -38.27
N GLY A 139 4.61 14.13 -39.00
CA GLY A 139 5.49 15.07 -39.68
C GLY A 139 5.53 14.74 -41.17
N GLY A 140 4.87 15.56 -41.98
CA GLY A 140 4.92 15.49 -43.43
C GLY A 140 6.09 16.28 -44.03
N SER A 141 6.19 16.15 -45.36
CA SER A 141 6.99 16.90 -46.33
C SER A 141 8.51 16.73 -46.30
N ASP A 142 9.03 16.00 -47.29
CA ASP A 142 10.27 16.43 -47.94
C ASP A 142 10.05 16.48 -49.46
N SER A 143 10.44 17.62 -50.03
CA SER A 143 10.22 18.07 -51.39
C SER A 143 11.40 17.65 -52.28
N GLY A 144 11.15 16.81 -53.28
CA GLY A 144 12.13 16.45 -54.30
C GLY A 144 11.83 17.11 -55.64
N THR A 145 12.48 18.24 -55.93
CA THR A 145 12.57 18.85 -57.26
C THR A 145 13.88 18.42 -57.91
N SER A 146 13.81 17.76 -59.09
CA SER A 146 14.64 17.98 -60.28
C SER A 146 14.71 16.72 -61.15
N GLY A 147 14.07 16.78 -62.31
CA GLY A 147 14.17 15.81 -63.39
C GLY A 147 13.94 16.55 -64.70
N THR A 148 15.01 16.61 -65.49
CA THR A 148 15.20 17.04 -66.91
C THR A 148 13.97 17.41 -67.74
#